data_AF-A0A2N4SRS9-F1
#
_entry.id   AF-A0A2N4SRS9-F1
#
_cell.length_a   1.000
_cell.length_b   1.000
_cell.length_c   1.000
_cell.angle_alpha   90.00
_cell.angle_beta   90.00
_cell.angle_gamma   90.00
#
_symmetry.space_group_name_H-M   'P 1'
#
loop_
_entity.id
_entity.type
_entity.pdbx_description
1 polymer ?
#
loop_
_entity_poly.entity_id
_entity_poly.type
_entity_poly.pdbx_seq_one_letter_code
_entity_poly.pdbx_strand_id
1 'polypeptide(L)'
;MADNPLFLFLTMTEKFSDHLRATGAYPQKFVLSPSLHDRYLRDVKLVSQSVGKPIDPGLHMGIRIEIDAASAGVMVAPDGTEVLLLG
;
A
#
# COMPACT_ATOMS: atom_id res chain seq x y z
N MET A 1 -1.92 17.45 -5.90
CA MET A 1 -1.52 16.96 -4.56
C MET A 1 -0.55 15.79 -4.73
N ALA A 2 0.69 16.03 -5.18
CA ALA A 2 1.70 14.99 -5.38
C ALA A 2 2.99 15.22 -4.56
N ASP A 3 3.10 16.36 -3.89
CA ASP A 3 4.29 16.80 -3.15
C ASP A 3 4.37 16.27 -1.70
N ASN A 4 3.49 15.35 -1.29
CA ASN A 4 3.64 14.69 0.01
C ASN A 4 4.62 13.51 -0.12
N PRO A 5 5.78 13.54 0.58
CA PRO A 5 6.79 12.48 0.50
C PRO A 5 6.35 11.16 1.15
N LEU A 6 5.15 11.08 1.73
CA LEU A 6 4.53 9.88 2.27
C LEU A 6 3.20 9.52 1.58
N PHE A 7 2.92 10.13 0.42
CA PHE A 7 1.60 10.05 -0.22
C PHE A 7 1.13 8.61 -0.44
N LEU A 8 1.96 7.75 -1.05
CA LEU A 8 1.52 6.41 -1.40
C LEU A 8 1.34 5.54 -0.15
N PHE A 9 2.24 5.65 0.83
CA PHE A 9 2.11 4.94 2.10
C PHE A 9 0.81 5.31 2.83
N LEU A 10 0.48 6.60 2.89
CA LEU A 10 -0.74 7.09 3.55
C LEU A 10 -2.00 6.67 2.78
N THR A 11 -2.00 6.77 1.46
CA THR A 11 -3.13 6.31 0.63
C THR A 11 -3.37 4.82 0.80
N MET A 12 -2.34 3.98 0.81
CA MET A 12 -2.50 2.54 1.07
C MET A 12 -3.07 2.28 2.46
N THR A 13 -2.64 3.04 3.47
CA THR A 13 -3.15 2.94 4.85
C THR A 13 -4.63 3.32 4.92
N GLU A 14 -5.02 4.39 4.22
CA GLU A 14 -6.41 4.85 4.14
C GLU A 14 -7.30 3.81 3.46
N LYS A 15 -6.90 3.30 2.27
CA LYS A 15 -7.64 2.25 1.56
C LYS A 15 -7.79 0.97 2.39
N PHE A 16 -6.73 0.55 3.08
CA PHE A 16 -6.78 -0.57 4.01
C PHE A 16 -7.81 -0.33 5.13
N SER A 17 -7.75 0.85 5.76
CA SER A 17 -8.62 1.20 6.88
C SER A 17 -10.09 1.25 6.46
N ASP A 18 -10.37 1.82 5.29
CA ASP A 18 -11.70 1.87 4.70
C ASP A 18 -12.24 0.48 4.39
N HIS A 19 -11.42 -0.39 3.79
CA HIS A 19 -11.80 -1.77 3.50
C HIS A 19 -12.10 -2.56 4.76
N LEU A 20 -11.22 -2.47 5.77
CA LEU A 20 -11.42 -3.16 7.04
C LEU A 20 -12.68 -2.66 7.74
N ARG A 21 -12.94 -1.35 7.70
CA ARG A 21 -14.15 -0.75 8.27
C ARG A 21 -15.42 -1.18 7.54
N ALA A 22 -15.38 -1.29 6.22
CA ALA A 22 -16.54 -1.62 5.40
C ALA A 22 -16.87 -3.13 5.41
N THR A 23 -15.84 -3.98 5.43
CA THR A 23 -16.00 -5.43 5.23
C THR A 23 -15.74 -6.26 6.48
N GLY A 24 -15.04 -5.71 7.48
CA GLY A 24 -14.56 -6.45 8.64
C GLY A 24 -13.44 -7.45 8.32
N ALA A 25 -12.93 -7.46 7.09
CA ALA A 25 -11.91 -8.40 6.63
C ALA A 25 -10.62 -7.68 6.22
N TYR A 26 -9.52 -8.42 6.29
CA TYR A 26 -8.23 -7.97 5.79
C TYR A 26 -8.14 -8.23 4.28
N PRO A 27 -7.58 -7.32 3.47
CA PRO A 27 -7.32 -7.61 2.07
C PRO A 27 -6.29 -8.74 1.94
N GLN A 28 -6.31 -9.44 0.81
CA GLN A 28 -5.35 -10.53 0.56
C GLN A 28 -3.95 -9.98 0.32
N LYS A 29 -3.85 -8.92 -0.49
CA LYS A 29 -2.57 -8.35 -0.95
C LYS A 29 -2.74 -6.96 -1.54
N PHE A 30 -1.61 -6.28 -1.69
CA PHE A 30 -1.44 -5.13 -2.57
C PHE A 30 -0.66 -5.57 -3.80
N VAL A 31 -0.99 -5.03 -4.97
CA VAL A 31 -0.25 -5.27 -6.22
C VAL A 31 0.17 -3.93 -6.78
N LEU A 32 1.47 -3.66 -6.81
CA LEU A 32 2.05 -2.41 -7.28
C LEU A 32 2.78 -2.61 -8.61
N SER A 33 2.80 -1.57 -9.45
CA SER A 33 3.77 -1.50 -10.54
C SER A 33 5.18 -1.23 -10.00
N PRO A 34 6.25 -1.51 -10.77
CA PRO A 34 7.61 -1.20 -10.35
C PRO A 34 7.81 0.27 -9.93
N SER A 35 7.21 1.22 -10.66
CA SER A 35 7.33 2.65 -10.34
C SER A 35 6.59 3.04 -9.06
N LEU A 36 5.45 2.43 -8.78
CA LEU A 36 4.73 2.59 -7.51
C LEU A 36 5.49 1.94 -6.36
N HIS A 37 6.08 0.77 -6.58
CA HIS A 37 6.91 0.11 -5.58
C HIS A 37 8.13 0.96 -5.21
N ASP A 38 8.83 1.54 -6.18
CA ASP A 38 9.95 2.46 -5.91
C ASP A 38 9.52 3.68 -5.09
N ARG A 39 8.31 4.20 -5.35
CA ARG A 39 7.73 5.27 -4.53
C ARG A 39 7.43 4.77 -3.12
N TYR A 40 6.80 3.62 -2.99
CA TYR A 40 6.49 3.01 -1.70
C TYR A 40 7.75 2.80 -0.85
N LEU A 41 8.85 2.32 -1.44
CA LEU A 41 10.12 2.14 -0.73
C LEU A 41 10.69 3.45 -0.19
N ARG A 42 10.55 4.56 -0.93
CA ARG A 42 10.95 5.89 -0.45
C ARG A 42 10.08 6.32 0.74
N ASP A 43 8.78 6.16 0.64
CA ASP A 43 7.84 6.50 1.70
C ASP A 43 8.12 5.66 2.97
N VAL A 44 8.27 4.33 2.83
CA VAL A 44 8.59 3.41 3.94
C VAL A 44 9.89 3.78 4.64
N LYS A 45 10.92 4.17 3.88
CA LYS A 45 12.19 4.62 4.46
C LYS A 45 12.00 5.83 5.36
N LEU A 46 11.21 6.82 4.91
CA LEU A 46 10.90 8.02 5.68
C LEU A 46 10.05 7.70 6.93
N VAL A 47 9.04 6.85 6.79
CA VAL A 47 8.25 6.39 7.95
C VAL A 47 9.14 5.67 8.96
N SER A 48 9.96 4.72 8.51
CA SER A 48 10.87 3.95 9.38
C SER A 48 11.81 4.86 10.19
N GLN A 49 12.33 5.92 9.56
CA GLN A 49 13.14 6.95 10.23
C GLN A 49 12.33 7.70 11.28
N SER A 50 11.08 8.05 10.98
CA SER A 50 10.20 8.78 11.91
C SER A 50 9.78 7.95 13.12
N VAL A 51 9.51 6.64 12.97
CA VAL A 51 9.15 5.74 14.11
C VAL A 51 10.36 5.16 14.83
N GLY A 52 11.58 5.41 14.34
CA GLY A 52 12.82 4.92 14.97
C GLY A 52 12.98 3.39 14.92
N LYS A 53 12.25 2.71 14.04
CA LYS A 53 12.34 1.25 13.85
C LYS A 53 12.19 0.86 12.38
N PRO A 54 12.87 -0.21 11.92
CA PRO A 54 12.71 -0.69 10.55
C PRO A 54 11.29 -1.21 10.32
N ILE A 55 10.71 -0.83 9.19
CA ILE A 55 9.46 -1.40 8.66
C ILE A 55 9.83 -2.34 7.51
N ASP A 56 9.21 -3.52 7.48
CA ASP A 56 9.39 -4.47 6.38
C ASP A 56 8.80 -3.89 5.07
N PRO A 57 9.61 -3.63 4.03
CA PRO A 57 9.13 -3.09 2.77
C PRO A 57 8.29 -4.08 1.95
N GLY A 58 8.33 -5.38 2.25
CA GLY A 58 7.49 -6.38 1.60
C GLY A 58 6.06 -6.45 2.15
N LEU A 59 5.80 -5.72 3.24
CA LEU A 59 4.50 -5.69 3.91
C LEU A 59 3.99 -4.25 4.04
N HIS A 60 2.67 -4.11 3.97
CA HIS A 60 1.96 -2.90 4.37
C HIS A 60 0.90 -3.26 5.39
N MET A 61 1.03 -2.78 6.63
CA MET A 61 0.08 -3.11 7.72
C MET A 61 -0.09 -4.64 7.95
N GLY A 62 0.95 -5.44 7.66
CA GLY A 62 0.91 -6.90 7.73
C GLY A 62 0.38 -7.60 6.47
N ILE A 63 -0.02 -6.84 5.45
CA ILE A 63 -0.49 -7.36 4.16
C ILE A 63 0.65 -7.41 3.16
N ARG A 64 0.74 -8.51 2.41
CA ARG A 64 1.78 -8.70 1.39
C ARG A 64 1.67 -7.71 0.24
N ILE A 65 2.81 -7.22 -0.22
CA ILE A 65 2.94 -6.47 -1.47
C ILE A 65 3.51 -7.39 -2.55
N GLU A 66 2.85 -7.42 -3.70
CA GLU A 66 3.31 -8.05 -4.93
C GLU A 66 3.64 -6.99 -5.98
N ILE A 67 4.55 -7.31 -6.88
CA ILE A 67 4.99 -6.42 -7.95
C ILE A 67 4.57 -7.02 -9.28
N ASP A 68 3.78 -6.27 -10.04
CA ASP A 68 3.34 -6.64 -11.38
C ASP A 68 3.45 -5.42 -12.31
N ALA A 69 4.20 -5.57 -13.40
CA ALA A 69 4.40 -4.50 -14.38
C ALA A 69 3.11 -4.04 -15.08
N ALA A 70 2.08 -4.89 -15.16
CA ALA A 70 0.78 -4.58 -15.73
C ALA A 70 -0.20 -3.95 -14.71
N SER A 71 0.14 -3.93 -13.42
CA SER A 71 -0.74 -3.40 -12.39
C SER A 71 -0.83 -1.87 -12.44
N ALA A 72 -2.05 -1.35 -12.30
CA ALA A 72 -2.29 0.08 -12.07
C ALA A 72 -2.04 0.52 -10.60
N GLY A 73 -1.73 -0.42 -9.70
CA GLY A 73 -1.67 -0.20 -8.26
C GLY A 73 -3.03 -0.47 -7.61
N VAL A 74 -3.21 -1.67 -7.08
CA VAL A 74 -4.48 -2.11 -6.48
C VAL A 74 -4.29 -2.75 -5.11
N MET A 75 -5.34 -2.69 -4.30
CA MET A 75 -5.58 -3.55 -3.16
C MET A 75 -6.58 -4.64 -3.56
N VAL A 76 -6.28 -5.89 -3.25
CA VAL A 76 -7.14 -7.04 -3.59
C VAL A 76 -7.88 -7.51 -2.35
N ALA A 77 -9.20 -7.44 -2.38
CA ALA A 77 -10.09 -7.91 -1.32
C ALA A 77 -10.11 -9.45 -1.21
N PRO A 78 -10.63 -10.03 -0.11
CA PRO A 78 -10.76 -11.47 0.07
C PRO A 78 -11.52 -12.21 -1.04
N ASP A 79 -12.46 -11.55 -1.69
CA ASP A 79 -13.26 -12.10 -2.79
C ASP A 79 -12.62 -11.91 -4.17
N GLY A 80 -11.42 -11.31 -4.22
CA GLY A 80 -10.71 -11.00 -5.46
C GLY A 80 -11.06 -9.63 -6.06
N THR A 81 -11.96 -8.86 -5.45
CA THR A 81 -12.28 -7.50 -5.92
C THR A 81 -11.05 -6.60 -5.83
N GLU A 82 -10.74 -5.91 -6.92
CA GLU A 82 -9.63 -4.95 -6.97
C GLU A 82 -10.12 -3.53 -6.66
N VAL A 83 -9.41 -2.86 -5.74
CA VAL A 83 -9.63 -1.46 -5.39
C VAL A 83 -8.41 -0.67 -5.80
N LEU A 84 -8.59 0.30 -6.71
CA LEU A 84 -7.51 1.19 -7.14
C LEU A 84 -6.96 1.98 -5.94
N LEU A 85 -5.64 1.98 -5.81
CA LEU A 85 -4.94 2.77 -4.82
C LEU A 85 -4.93 4.25 -5.21
N LEU A 86 -4.70 4.52 -6.49
CA LEU A 86 -4.65 5.86 -7.07
C LEU A 86 -5.77 5.99 -8.12
N GLY A 87 -6.59 7.02 -7.99
CA GLY A 87 -7.68 7.37 -8.90
C GLY A 87 -7.81 8.88 -9.02
#